data_AF-A0A965P2R1-F1
#
_entry.id   AF-A0A965P2R1-F1
#
_cell.length_a   1.000
_cell.length_b   1.000
_cell.length_c   1.000
_cell.angle_alpha   90.00
_cell.angle_beta   90.00
_cell.angle_gamma   90.00
#
_symmetry.space_group_name_H-M   'P 1'
#
loop_
_entity.id
_entity.type
_entity.pdbx_description
1 polymer ?
#
loop_
_entity_poly.entity_id
_entity_poly.type
_entity_poly.pdbx_seq_one_letter_code
_entity_poly.pdbx_strand_id
1 'polypeptide(L)'
;MSYCRWSTDDFRCDLYVYETADDWVAIHVAGNRPVGEIPKRGVPTVDNAAEYCERMNAQLAWLDTCEREDIDLPHAGESFGTPHTEALGVLLMLRELGYRFPDSVIDAILGEVLEHVE
;
A
#
# COMPACT_ATOMS: atom_id res chain seq x y z
N MET A 1 7.37 6.34 -10.01
CA MET A 1 7.17 6.64 -8.56
C MET A 1 6.42 5.50 -7.85
N SER A 2 6.40 5.39 -6.51
CA SER A 2 5.54 4.43 -5.78
C SER A 2 4.57 5.18 -4.89
N TYR A 3 3.28 4.91 -5.02
CA TYR A 3 2.18 5.58 -4.31
C TYR A 3 1.90 4.96 -2.95
N CYS A 4 1.92 3.63 -2.88
CA CYS A 4 1.92 2.88 -1.63
C CYS A 4 2.57 1.51 -1.83
N ARG A 5 2.83 0.79 -0.74
CA ARG A 5 3.33 -0.58 -0.73
C ARG A 5 2.55 -1.38 0.30
N TRP A 6 2.67 -2.71 0.30
CA TRP A 6 2.07 -3.51 1.36
C TRP A 6 2.54 -3.10 2.77
N SER A 7 3.76 -2.56 2.91
CA SER A 7 4.28 -2.06 4.20
C SER A 7 3.76 -0.69 4.63
N THR A 8 2.98 -0.01 3.78
CA THR A 8 2.34 1.27 4.12
C THR A 8 1.34 1.08 5.27
N ASP A 9 1.17 2.10 6.12
CA ASP A 9 0.34 2.07 7.32
C ASP A 9 0.63 0.91 8.28
N ASP A 10 1.92 0.65 8.50
CA ASP A 10 2.40 -0.46 9.33
C ASP A 10 1.84 -1.81 8.84
N PHE A 11 1.99 -2.10 7.54
CA PHE A 11 1.54 -3.35 6.93
C PHE A 11 0.01 -3.56 6.88
N ARG A 12 -0.77 -2.47 6.97
CA ARG A 12 -2.23 -2.51 6.84
C ARG A 12 -2.74 -2.19 5.42
N CYS A 13 -1.83 -1.93 4.49
CA CYS A 13 -2.16 -1.68 3.09
C CYS A 13 -2.22 -3.01 2.32
N ASP A 14 -3.37 -3.29 1.71
CA ASP A 14 -3.59 -4.46 0.86
C ASP A 14 -3.03 -4.25 -0.56
N LEU A 15 -2.60 -3.04 -0.90
CA LEU A 15 -2.11 -2.71 -2.23
C LEU A 15 -0.62 -2.39 -2.27
N TYR A 16 0.01 -2.72 -3.39
CA TYR A 16 1.29 -2.16 -3.80
C TYR A 16 1.12 -1.48 -5.16
N VAL A 17 1.20 -0.15 -5.17
CA VAL A 17 0.91 0.68 -6.35
C VAL A 17 2.12 1.53 -6.70
N TYR A 18 2.52 1.46 -7.96
CA TYR A 18 3.63 2.24 -8.47
C TYR A 18 3.50 2.49 -9.97
N GLU A 19 4.02 3.63 -10.39
CA GLU A 19 4.16 4.01 -11.79
C GLU A 19 5.29 3.20 -12.43
N THR A 20 5.02 2.67 -13.61
CA THR A 20 5.96 1.96 -14.48
C THR A 20 6.48 2.90 -15.59
N ALA A 21 7.10 2.36 -16.64
CA ALA A 21 7.43 3.17 -17.81
C ALA A 21 6.16 3.60 -18.56
N ASP A 22 6.31 4.65 -19.39
CA ASP A 22 5.36 5.07 -20.42
C ASP A 22 3.97 5.54 -19.92
N ASP A 23 3.89 6.17 -18.75
CA ASP A 23 2.63 6.66 -18.12
C ASP A 23 1.65 5.52 -17.75
N TRP A 24 2.20 4.37 -17.39
CA TRP A 24 1.44 3.24 -16.85
C TRP A 24 1.59 3.12 -15.33
N VAL A 25 0.59 2.54 -14.69
CA VAL A 25 0.56 2.24 -13.26
C VAL A 25 0.34 0.75 -13.08
N ALA A 26 1.20 0.13 -12.27
CA ALA A 26 1.05 -1.22 -11.77
C ALA A 26 0.35 -1.19 -10.40
N ILE A 27 -0.71 -2.00 -10.26
CA ILE A 27 -1.49 -2.16 -9.04
C ILE A 27 -1.47 -3.65 -8.67
N HIS A 28 -0.76 -4.01 -7.61
CA HIS A 28 -0.75 -5.36 -7.08
C HIS A 28 -1.65 -5.46 -5.86
N VAL A 29 -2.55 -6.44 -5.86
CA VAL A 29 -3.47 -6.72 -4.75
C VAL A 29 -2.89 -7.86 -3.91
N ALA A 30 -2.84 -7.67 -2.60
CA ALA A 30 -2.42 -8.72 -1.68
C ALA A 30 -3.42 -9.89 -1.71
N GLY A 31 -2.91 -11.12 -1.63
CA GLY A 31 -3.74 -12.32 -1.46
C GLY A 31 -4.04 -12.66 0.00
N ASN A 32 -3.21 -12.17 0.92
CA ASN A 32 -3.37 -12.32 2.37
C ASN A 32 -2.89 -11.07 3.10
N ARG A 33 -3.26 -10.92 4.36
CA ARG A 33 -2.83 -9.81 5.22
C ARG A 33 -2.44 -10.29 6.62
N PRO A 34 -1.52 -9.61 7.32
CA PRO A 34 -1.24 -9.88 8.73
C PRO A 34 -2.48 -9.67 9.62
N VAL A 35 -2.67 -10.54 10.61
CA VAL A 35 -3.73 -10.46 11.61
C VAL A 35 -3.14 -10.11 12.97
N GLY A 36 -3.85 -9.26 13.72
CA GLY A 36 -3.50 -8.87 15.08
C GLY A 36 -2.87 -7.49 15.21
N GLU A 37 -2.26 -7.24 16.36
CA GLU A 37 -1.70 -5.94 16.72
C GLU A 37 -0.26 -5.80 16.22
N ILE A 38 -0.12 -5.16 15.06
CA ILE A 38 1.18 -4.89 14.44
C ILE A 38 1.95 -3.87 15.31
N PRO A 39 3.17 -4.19 15.79
CA PRO A 39 3.98 -3.26 16.55
C PRO A 39 4.20 -1.96 15.79
N LYS A 40 3.93 -0.81 16.42
CA LYS A 40 4.07 0.50 15.76
C LYS A 40 5.52 1.00 15.85
N ARG A 41 6.06 1.48 14.72
CA ARG A 41 7.41 2.06 14.68
C ARG A 41 7.46 3.52 15.16
N GLY A 42 6.37 4.26 14.95
CA GLY A 42 6.33 5.71 15.15
C GLY A 42 7.08 6.46 14.05
N VAL A 43 7.30 7.76 14.25
CA VAL A 43 8.00 8.62 13.28
C VAL A 43 9.49 8.69 13.66
N PRO A 44 10.42 8.45 12.71
CA PRO A 44 11.84 8.60 12.98
C PRO A 44 12.18 10.09 13.15
N THR A 45 12.95 10.40 14.18
CA THR A 45 13.55 11.71 14.45
C THR A 45 15.04 11.53 14.71
N VAL A 46 15.80 12.64 14.69
CA VAL A 46 17.23 12.61 14.99
C VAL A 46 17.49 12.07 16.41
N ASP A 47 16.60 12.37 17.36
CA ASP A 47 16.77 12.03 18.76
C ASP A 47 16.33 10.59 19.11
N ASN A 48 15.51 9.94 18.26
CA ASN A 48 14.97 8.60 18.54
C ASN A 48 15.51 7.51 17.62
N ALA A 49 16.55 7.78 16.83
CA ALA A 49 17.01 6.86 15.77
C ALA A 49 17.28 5.43 16.27
N ALA A 50 17.91 5.26 17.43
CA ALA A 50 18.17 3.94 18.01
C ALA A 50 16.87 3.22 18.40
N GLU A 51 15.96 3.92 19.09
CA GLU A 51 14.65 3.38 19.47
C GLU A 51 13.79 3.04 18.25
N TYR A 52 13.82 3.88 17.22
CA TYR A 52 13.13 3.62 15.95
C TYR A 52 13.65 2.34 15.30
N CYS A 53 14.97 2.14 15.25
CA CYS A 53 15.57 0.91 14.74
C CYS A 53 15.15 -0.32 15.55
N GLU A 54 15.11 -0.22 16.88
CA GLU A 54 14.62 -1.30 17.75
C GLU A 54 13.16 -1.65 17.48
N ARG A 55 12.28 -0.64 17.37
CA ARG A 55 10.86 -0.85 17.04
C ARG A 55 10.67 -1.41 15.64
N MET A 56 11.49 -0.98 14.67
CA MET A 56 11.50 -1.52 13.32
C MET A 56 11.88 -3.00 13.34
N ASN A 57 12.95 -3.38 14.05
CA ASN A 57 13.36 -4.77 14.19
C ASN A 57 12.29 -5.62 14.88
N ALA A 58 11.64 -5.09 15.92
CA ALA A 58 10.54 -5.79 16.61
C ALA A 58 9.34 -6.01 15.68
N GLN A 59 8.98 -5.02 14.86
CA GLN A 59 7.90 -5.15 13.89
C GLN A 59 8.24 -6.19 12.80
N LEU A 60 9.48 -6.20 12.30
CA LEU A 60 9.94 -7.19 11.32
C LEU A 60 9.93 -8.60 11.90
N ALA A 61 10.46 -8.79 13.11
CA ALA A 61 10.43 -10.09 13.80
C ALA A 61 9.00 -10.58 14.07
N TRP A 62 8.07 -9.67 14.38
CA TRP A 62 6.65 -10.00 14.49
C TRP A 62 6.07 -10.44 13.15
N LEU A 63 6.37 -9.73 12.05
CA LEU A 63 5.87 -10.07 10.71
C LEU A 63 6.31 -11.44 10.21
N ASP A 64 7.50 -11.90 10.62
CA ASP A 64 8.02 -13.22 10.27
C ASP A 64 7.22 -14.37 10.90
N THR A 65 6.51 -14.11 11.99
CA THR A 65 5.81 -15.14 12.77
C THR A 65 4.31 -14.88 12.93
N CYS A 66 3.81 -13.73 12.48
CA CYS A 66 2.42 -13.35 12.60
C CYS A 66 1.50 -14.30 11.83
N GLU A 67 0.28 -14.45 12.34
CA GLU A 67 -0.80 -15.08 11.60
C GLU A 67 -1.17 -14.20 10.41
N ARG A 68 -1.54 -14.84 9.30
CA ARG A 68 -2.06 -14.18 8.11
C ARG A 68 -3.37 -14.81 7.73
N GLU A 69 -4.34 -13.98 7.41
CA GLU A 69 -5.60 -14.42 6.83
C GLU A 69 -5.59 -14.16 5.33
N ASP A 70 -6.13 -15.11 4.57
CA ASP A 70 -6.39 -14.90 3.15
C ASP A 70 -7.47 -13.83 2.98
N ILE A 71 -7.32 -13.03 1.94
CA ILE A 71 -8.28 -11.99 1.59
C ILE A 71 -9.35 -12.63 0.71
N ASP A 72 -10.54 -12.85 1.27
CA ASP A 72 -11.70 -13.39 0.54
C ASP A 72 -12.52 -12.28 -0.14
N LEU A 73 -11.85 -11.52 -1.01
CA LEU A 73 -12.45 -10.47 -1.84
C LEU A 73 -12.15 -10.75 -3.33
N PRO A 74 -12.99 -10.30 -4.27
CA PRO A 74 -12.66 -10.37 -5.69
C PRO A 74 -11.31 -9.71 -5.99
N HIS A 75 -10.52 -10.31 -6.86
CA HIS A 75 -9.18 -9.86 -7.26
C HIS A 75 -8.05 -10.04 -6.22
N ALA A 76 -8.28 -10.80 -5.15
CA ALA A 76 -7.24 -11.06 -4.16
C ALA A 76 -6.05 -11.80 -4.81
N GLY A 77 -4.85 -11.27 -4.63
CA GLY A 77 -3.63 -11.79 -5.26
C GLY A 77 -3.44 -11.46 -6.74
N GLU A 78 -4.38 -10.73 -7.36
CA GLU A 78 -4.27 -10.32 -8.75
C GLU A 78 -3.41 -9.06 -8.93
N SER A 79 -3.12 -8.74 -10.19
CA SER A 79 -2.37 -7.54 -10.56
C SER A 79 -2.98 -6.88 -11.79
N PHE A 80 -3.04 -5.56 -11.77
CA PHE A 80 -3.51 -4.74 -12.88
C PHE A 80 -2.34 -3.93 -13.42
N GLY A 81 -2.28 -3.81 -14.74
CA GLY A 81 -1.49 -2.81 -15.44
C GLY A 81 -2.46 -1.91 -16.19
N THR A 82 -2.40 -0.61 -15.93
CA THR A 82 -3.36 0.35 -16.47
C THR A 82 -2.64 1.63 -16.89
N PRO A 83 -3.11 2.33 -17.93
CA PRO A 83 -2.73 3.72 -18.15
C PRO A 83 -3.02 4.55 -16.90
N HIS A 84 -2.23 5.59 -16.67
CA HIS A 84 -2.38 6.47 -15.52
C HIS A 84 -3.81 7.04 -15.40
N THR A 85 -4.39 7.48 -16.53
CA THR A 85 -5.74 8.05 -16.60
C THR A 85 -6.86 7.10 -16.15
N GLU A 86 -6.61 5.79 -16.16
CA GLU A 86 -7.57 4.75 -15.76
C GLU A 86 -7.30 4.21 -14.34
N ALA A 87 -6.11 4.46 -13.78
CA ALA A 87 -5.69 3.93 -12.48
C ALA A 87 -6.64 4.32 -11.33
N LEU A 88 -7.17 5.55 -11.36
CA LEU A 88 -8.13 6.02 -10.36
C LEU A 88 -9.40 5.16 -10.32
N GLY A 89 -9.89 4.72 -11.48
CA GLY A 89 -11.08 3.85 -11.56
C GLY A 89 -10.85 2.50 -10.90
N VAL A 90 -9.69 1.88 -11.13
CA VAL A 90 -9.31 0.61 -10.51
C VAL A 90 -9.20 0.75 -8.98
N LEU A 91 -8.56 1.82 -8.50
CA LEU A 91 -8.39 2.05 -7.06
C LEU A 91 -9.74 2.26 -6.35
N LEU A 92 -10.65 3.04 -6.94
CA LEU A 92 -11.98 3.25 -6.38
C LEU A 92 -12.81 1.97 -6.35
N MET A 93 -12.74 1.15 -7.41
CA MET A 93 -13.36 -0.17 -7.44
C MET A 93 -12.82 -1.07 -6.32
N LEU A 94 -11.50 -1.16 -6.15
CA LEU A 94 -10.88 -1.96 -5.08
C LEU A 94 -11.31 -1.45 -3.69
N ARG A 95 -11.41 -0.14 -3.50
CA ARG A 95 -11.91 0.44 -2.25
C ARG A 95 -13.35 0.06 -1.97
N GLU A 96 -14.22 0.09 -2.97
CA GLU A 96 -15.62 -0.30 -2.85
C GLU A 96 -15.76 -1.80 -2.50
N LEU A 97 -14.88 -2.65 -3.04
CA LEU A 97 -14.79 -4.06 -2.67
C LEU A 97 -14.28 -4.29 -1.24
N GLY A 98 -13.69 -3.28 -0.58
CA GLY A 98 -13.24 -3.34 0.81
C GLY A 98 -11.73 -3.49 1.00
N TYR A 99 -10.92 -3.30 -0.05
CA TYR A 99 -9.47 -3.27 0.08
C TYR A 99 -8.99 -2.03 0.85
N ARG A 100 -7.99 -2.23 1.70
CA ARG A 100 -7.42 -1.22 2.59
C ARG A 100 -6.20 -0.58 1.97
N PHE A 101 -6.21 0.73 1.82
CA PHE A 101 -5.06 1.53 1.42
C PHE A 101 -5.33 3.01 1.75
N PRO A 102 -4.31 3.83 2.00
CA PRO A 102 -4.51 5.21 2.44
C PRO A 102 -5.08 6.10 1.34
N ASP A 103 -5.85 7.11 1.75
CA ASP A 103 -6.45 8.12 0.86
C ASP A 103 -5.39 8.89 0.06
N SER A 104 -4.19 9.06 0.60
CA SER A 104 -3.08 9.71 -0.08
C SER A 104 -2.70 9.07 -1.42
N VAL A 105 -3.04 7.80 -1.65
CA VAL A 105 -2.83 7.12 -2.94
C VAL A 105 -3.78 7.67 -3.99
N ILE A 106 -5.05 7.88 -3.62
CA ILE A 106 -6.05 8.49 -4.50
C ILE A 106 -5.66 9.93 -4.82
N ASP A 107 -5.28 10.70 -3.78
CA ASP A 107 -4.90 12.10 -3.95
C ASP A 107 -3.69 12.27 -4.87
N ALA A 108 -2.68 11.39 -4.73
CA ALA A 108 -1.48 11.43 -5.58
C ALA A 108 -1.79 11.11 -7.05
N ILE A 109 -2.54 10.04 -7.32
CA ILE A 109 -2.94 9.67 -8.68
C ILE A 109 -3.82 10.78 -9.30
N LEU A 110 -4.77 11.33 -8.54
CA LEU A 110 -5.62 12.40 -9.03
C LEU A 110 -4.82 13.66 -9.38
N GLY A 111 -3.84 14.03 -8.55
CA GLY A 111 -2.94 15.16 -8.81
C GLY A 111 -2.22 14.98 -10.15
N GLU A 112 -1.63 13.81 -10.38
CA GLU A 112 -0.94 13.53 -11.63
C GLU A 112 -1.89 13.52 -12.84
N VAL A 113 -3.08 12.92 -12.74
CA VAL A 113 -4.08 12.98 -13.83
C VAL A 113 -4.44 14.42 -14.22
N LEU A 114 -4.57 15.33 -13.24
CA LEU A 114 -4.89 16.73 -13.52
C LEU A 114 -3.74 17.47 -14.20
N GLU A 115 -2.49 17.19 -13.83
CA GLU A 115 -1.30 17.79 -14.46
C GLU A 115 -1.14 17.39 -15.93
N HIS A 116 -1.63 16.20 -16.33
CA HIS A 116 -1.53 15.71 -17.71
C HIS A 116 -2.63 16.24 -18.65
N VAL A 117 -3.60 17.01 -18.14
CA VAL A 117 -4.72 17.58 -18.91
C VAL A 117 -4.49 19.07 -19.26
N GLU A 118 -3.42 19.69 -18.75
CA GLU A 118 -2.99 21.06 -19.11
C GLU A 118 -2.10 21.12 -20.37
#